data_AF-A0A164H2M3-F1
#
_entry.id   AF-A0A164H2M3-F1
#
_cell.length_a   1.000
_cell.length_b   1.000
_cell.length_c   1.000
_cell.angle_alpha   90.00
_cell.angle_beta   90.00
_cell.angle_gamma   90.00
#
_symmetry.space_group_name_H-M   'P 1'
#
loop_
_entity.id
_entity.type
_entity.pdbx_description
1 polymer ?
#
loop_
_entity_poly.entity_id
_entity_poly.type
_entity_poly.pdbx_seq_one_letter_code
_entity_poly.pdbx_strand_id
1 'polypeptide(L)'
;IRARYGKCIGSAVNPVLREGNSDRRAPKAVKEYARKNPHSMADWSQASRSHVSHMHGGDFYHGEKSMTLDRARNVKMELITKSGQTIVLKPKVALLDREVIDSMFMSKKALLEFYEKEIEDARQTGVMFSLHVKATMMKVSHPIVF
;
A
#
# COMPACT_ATOMS: atom_id res chain seq x y z
N ILE A 1 -8.54 22.95 -13.99
CA ILE A 1 -8.41 23.10 -12.51
C ILE A 1 -8.04 21.79 -11.81
N ARG A 2 -8.81 20.70 -11.96
CA ARG A 2 -8.56 19.38 -11.32
C ARG A 2 -7.12 18.85 -11.46
N ALA A 3 -6.55 18.89 -12.67
CA ALA A 3 -5.19 18.41 -12.91
C ALA A 3 -4.11 19.18 -12.13
N ARG A 4 -4.31 20.49 -11.92
CA ARG A 4 -3.39 21.33 -11.14
C ARG A 4 -3.40 20.92 -9.67
N TYR A 5 -4.59 20.82 -9.07
CA TYR A 5 -4.73 20.34 -7.70
C TYR A 5 -4.32 18.87 -7.53
N GLY A 6 -4.50 18.03 -8.56
CA GLY A 6 -4.05 16.64 -8.56
C GLY A 6 -2.55 16.45 -8.30
N LYS A 7 -1.73 17.45 -8.64
CA LYS A 7 -0.29 17.49 -8.34
C LYS A 7 0.00 17.86 -6.88
N CYS A 8 -0.90 18.58 -6.21
CA CYS A 8 -0.73 19.04 -4.83
C CYS A 8 -1.26 18.05 -3.77
N ILE A 9 -2.09 17.08 -4.17
CA ILE A 9 -2.67 16.09 -3.26
C ILE A 9 -1.74 14.88 -3.02
N GLY A 10 -1.82 14.33 -1.80
CA GLY A 10 -1.04 13.18 -1.35
C GLY A 10 0.40 13.55 -1.00
N SER A 11 1.32 12.58 -1.10
CA SER A 11 2.74 12.80 -0.81
C SER A 11 3.46 13.49 -1.98
N ALA A 12 3.23 14.79 -2.17
CA ALA A 12 3.81 15.56 -3.28
C ALA A 12 5.27 15.99 -3.05
N VAL A 13 5.71 16.13 -1.78
CA VAL A 13 7.04 16.66 -1.44
C VAL A 13 8.10 15.56 -1.37
N ASN A 14 7.83 14.44 -0.67
CA ASN A 14 8.83 13.39 -0.46
C ASN A 14 9.42 12.83 -1.78
N PRO A 15 8.63 12.58 -2.85
CA PRO A 15 9.18 12.07 -4.10
C PRO A 15 10.09 13.05 -4.86
N VAL A 16 10.11 14.33 -4.46
CA VAL A 16 10.98 15.36 -5.05
C VAL A 16 12.27 15.55 -4.25
N LEU A 17 12.22 15.36 -2.93
CA LEU A 17 13.37 15.61 -2.06
C LEU A 17 14.23 14.36 -1.79
N ARG A 18 13.69 13.16 -2.01
CA ARG A 18 14.36 11.89 -1.68
C ARG A 18 15.13 11.32 -2.87
N GLU A 19 16.14 12.05 -3.31
CA GLU A 19 17.09 11.64 -4.36
C GLU A 19 18.17 10.67 -3.81
N GLY A 20 17.76 9.70 -3.00
CA GLY A 20 18.65 8.77 -2.31
C GLY A 20 17.91 7.81 -1.37
N ASN A 21 18.66 6.90 -0.77
CA ASN A 21 18.13 5.92 0.16
C ASN A 21 17.97 6.49 1.58
N SER A 22 17.24 5.77 2.43
CA SER A 22 16.94 6.21 3.81
C SER A 22 17.85 5.50 4.83
N ASP A 23 18.68 6.24 5.57
CA ASP A 23 19.23 5.81 6.86
C ASP A 23 18.37 6.37 8.00
N ARG A 24 17.64 5.51 8.72
CA ARG A 24 16.76 5.92 9.80
C ARG A 24 17.03 5.11 11.07
N ARG A 25 17.40 5.83 12.14
CA ARG A 25 17.71 5.26 13.45
C ARG A 25 17.36 6.23 14.57
N ALA A 26 17.02 5.70 15.74
CA ALA A 26 16.80 6.52 16.93
C ALA A 26 18.16 7.08 17.42
N PRO A 27 18.31 8.41 17.58
CA PRO A 27 19.54 8.99 18.10
C PRO A 27 19.85 8.50 19.52
N LYS A 28 21.12 8.33 19.87
CA LYS A 28 21.55 7.85 21.20
C LYS A 28 20.99 8.71 22.33
N ALA A 29 21.08 10.04 22.20
CA ALA A 29 20.54 10.98 23.19
C ALA A 29 19.03 10.80 23.41
N VAL A 30 18.25 10.61 22.33
CA VAL A 30 16.80 10.36 22.41
C VAL A 30 16.52 9.02 23.09
N LYS A 31 17.29 7.98 22.76
CA LYS A 31 17.13 6.65 23.38
C LYS A 31 17.49 6.66 24.86
N GLU A 32 18.56 7.35 25.25
CA GLU A 32 18.96 7.51 26.66
C GLU A 32 17.92 8.31 27.44
N TYR A 33 17.39 9.39 26.86
CA TYR A 33 16.29 10.14 27.44
C TYR A 33 15.06 9.26 27.67
N ALA A 34 14.67 8.44 26.67
CA ALA A 34 13.53 7.53 26.80
C ALA A 34 13.74 6.42 27.84
N ARG A 35 14.99 6.03 28.13
CA ARG A 35 15.29 5.10 29.24
C ARG A 35 15.14 5.78 30.60
N LYS A 36 15.57 7.04 30.73
CA LYS A 36 15.46 7.83 31.97
C LYS A 36 14.02 8.32 32.23
N ASN A 37 13.25 8.53 31.17
CA ASN A 37 11.87 9.01 31.20
C ASN A 37 10.99 8.05 30.38
N PRO A 38 10.69 6.85 30.92
CA PRO A 38 9.88 5.88 30.20
C PRO A 38 8.47 6.45 29.98
N HIS A 39 8.00 6.37 28.74
CA HIS A 39 6.62 6.69 28.41
C HIS A 39 5.70 5.54 28.84
N SER A 40 4.41 5.83 29.00
CA SER A 40 3.42 4.82 29.37
C SER A 40 3.37 3.69 28.34
N MET A 41 3.61 2.47 28.79
CA MET A 41 3.42 1.23 28.05
C MET A 41 2.44 0.39 28.86
N ALA A 42 1.24 0.17 28.33
CA ALA A 42 0.24 -0.63 29.01
C ALA A 42 0.62 -2.12 29.01
N ASP A 43 0.18 -2.84 30.04
CA ASP A 43 0.37 -4.29 30.13
C ASP A 43 -0.34 -5.01 28.99
N TRP A 44 0.30 -6.08 28.51
CA TRP A 44 -0.28 -6.98 27.51
C TRP A 44 -0.82 -8.24 28.18
N SER A 45 -2.14 -8.43 28.11
CA SER A 45 -2.78 -9.64 28.60
C SER A 45 -2.47 -10.84 27.69
N GLN A 46 -2.13 -11.99 28.30
CA GLN A 46 -1.99 -13.26 27.57
C GLN A 46 -3.32 -13.74 26.97
N ALA A 47 -4.45 -13.24 27.46
CA ALA A 47 -5.77 -13.50 26.92
C ALA A 47 -6.19 -12.46 25.84
N SER A 48 -5.24 -11.67 25.32
CA SER A 48 -5.54 -10.69 24.26
C SER A 48 -6.07 -11.38 23.02
N ARG A 49 -7.15 -10.83 22.47
CA ARG A 49 -7.80 -11.30 21.23
C ARG A 49 -7.50 -10.39 20.04
N SER A 50 -6.74 -9.32 20.27
CA SER A 50 -6.30 -8.43 19.20
C SER A 50 -5.40 -9.18 18.23
N HIS A 51 -5.72 -9.10 16.94
CA HIS A 51 -4.96 -9.74 15.89
C HIS A 51 -5.01 -8.88 14.62
N VAL A 52 -4.10 -9.16 13.69
CA VAL A 52 -4.15 -8.59 12.33
C VAL A 52 -4.80 -9.62 11.44
N SER A 53 -5.83 -9.19 10.71
CA SER A 53 -6.40 -9.95 9.62
C SER A 53 -6.06 -9.31 8.28
N HIS A 54 -5.78 -10.13 7.28
CA HIS A 54 -5.41 -9.69 5.93
C HIS A 54 -5.94 -10.66 4.88
N MET A 55 -6.03 -10.22 3.63
CA MET A 55 -6.47 -11.07 2.52
C MET A 55 -5.49 -12.25 2.31
N HIS A 56 -6.02 -13.43 2.00
CA HIS A 56 -5.26 -14.65 1.72
C HIS A 56 -5.22 -15.02 0.22
N GLY A 57 -5.70 -14.12 -0.64
CA GLY A 57 -5.73 -14.29 -2.08
C GLY A 57 -6.46 -13.14 -2.76
N GLY A 58 -6.11 -12.86 -4.01
CA GLY A 58 -6.73 -11.78 -4.79
C GLY A 58 -6.37 -10.37 -4.33
N ASP A 59 -5.32 -10.21 -3.53
CA ASP A 59 -4.73 -8.91 -3.18
C ASP A 59 -3.51 -8.60 -4.07
N PHE A 60 -2.86 -7.46 -3.81
CA PHE A 60 -1.66 -7.07 -4.55
C PHE A 60 -0.53 -8.09 -4.43
N TYR A 61 -0.36 -8.69 -3.25
CA TYR A 61 0.74 -9.61 -2.97
C TYR A 61 0.63 -10.89 -3.81
N HIS A 62 -0.53 -11.53 -3.80
CA HIS A 62 -0.73 -12.79 -4.52
C HIS A 62 -0.81 -12.60 -6.04
N GLY A 63 -1.21 -11.42 -6.50
CA GLY A 63 -1.33 -11.07 -7.92
C GLY A 63 -0.08 -10.45 -8.54
N GLU A 64 0.99 -10.26 -7.79
CA GLU A 64 2.20 -9.59 -8.26
C GLU A 64 2.95 -10.43 -9.29
N LYS A 65 3.40 -9.75 -10.35
CA LYS A 65 4.37 -10.25 -11.32
C LYS A 65 5.49 -9.25 -11.43
N SER A 66 6.72 -9.74 -11.33
CA SER A 66 7.93 -8.94 -11.41
C SER A 66 8.84 -9.42 -12.53
N MET A 67 9.60 -8.49 -13.10
CA MET A 67 10.74 -8.82 -13.95
C MET A 67 11.82 -7.75 -13.87
N THR A 68 13.07 -8.19 -14.06
CA THR A 68 14.21 -7.31 -14.29
C THR A 68 14.47 -7.18 -15.78
N LEU A 69 14.65 -5.96 -16.28
CA LEU A 69 14.91 -5.73 -17.69
C LEU A 69 16.34 -6.12 -18.10
N ASP A 70 16.45 -6.62 -19.34
CA ASP A 70 17.70 -6.95 -20.03
C ASP A 70 18.29 -5.76 -20.83
N ARG A 71 17.50 -4.70 -21.00
CA ARG A 71 17.82 -3.44 -21.69
C ARG A 71 16.75 -2.39 -21.46
N ALA A 72 17.09 -1.13 -21.73
CA ALA A 72 16.13 -0.02 -21.73
C ALA A 72 15.00 -0.22 -22.76
N ARG A 73 13.76 0.12 -22.37
CA ARG A 73 12.55 -0.08 -23.18
C ARG A 73 11.56 1.06 -22.96
N ASN A 74 10.74 1.37 -23.96
CA ASN A 74 9.54 2.18 -23.77
C ASN A 74 8.33 1.25 -23.76
N VAL A 75 7.55 1.27 -22.68
CA VAL A 75 6.35 0.44 -22.53
C VAL A 75 5.09 1.28 -22.46
N LYS A 76 3.95 0.64 -22.72
CA LYS A 76 2.61 1.22 -22.64
C LYS A 76 1.78 0.36 -21.70
N MET A 77 0.91 0.97 -20.90
CA MET A 77 -0.08 0.24 -20.09
C MET A 77 -1.43 0.31 -20.79
N GLU A 78 -1.98 -0.85 -21.15
CA GLU A 78 -3.28 -0.95 -21.81
C GLU A 78 -4.15 -2.06 -21.20
N LEU A 79 -5.46 -1.84 -21.28
CA LEU A 79 -6.48 -2.81 -20.90
C LEU A 79 -7.18 -3.28 -22.18
N ILE A 80 -7.07 -4.57 -22.47
CA ILE A 80 -7.86 -5.22 -23.50
C ILE A 80 -9.15 -5.71 -22.83
N THR A 81 -10.29 -5.13 -23.23
CA THR A 81 -11.59 -5.48 -22.65
C THR A 81 -12.08 -6.83 -23.19
N LYS A 82 -13.10 -7.40 -22.54
CA LYS A 82 -13.78 -8.61 -23.03
C LYS A 82 -14.42 -8.45 -24.42
N SER A 83 -14.73 -7.22 -24.83
CA SER A 83 -15.24 -6.93 -26.17
C SER A 83 -14.14 -6.80 -27.23
N GLY A 84 -12.86 -6.95 -26.86
CA GLY A 84 -11.70 -6.75 -27.74
C GLY A 84 -11.28 -5.28 -27.90
N GLN A 85 -11.98 -4.34 -27.27
CA GLN A 85 -11.59 -2.93 -27.28
C GLN A 85 -10.29 -2.75 -26.47
N THR A 86 -9.36 -1.97 -27.01
CA THR A 86 -8.12 -1.61 -26.30
C THR A 86 -8.24 -0.21 -25.70
N ILE A 87 -8.07 -0.11 -24.37
CA ILE A 87 -8.07 1.17 -23.63
C ILE A 87 -6.64 1.45 -23.17
N VAL A 88 -6.06 2.56 -23.62
CA VAL A 88 -4.73 2.99 -23.19
C VAL A 88 -4.83 3.70 -21.84
N LEU A 89 -4.27 3.10 -20.79
CA LEU A 89 -4.24 3.65 -19.44
C LEU A 89 -3.07 4.62 -19.25
N LYS A 90 -1.90 4.26 -19.81
CA LYS A 90 -0.71 5.10 -19.82
C LYS A 90 0.05 4.93 -21.13
N PRO A 91 0.16 5.97 -21.97
CA PRO A 91 0.67 5.84 -23.33
C PRO A 91 2.17 5.52 -23.39
N LYS A 92 2.96 5.99 -22.43
CA LYS A 92 4.41 5.79 -22.39
C LYS A 92 4.94 5.74 -20.94
N VAL A 93 5.80 4.78 -20.69
CA VAL A 93 6.70 4.68 -19.54
C VAL A 93 8.07 4.34 -20.09
N ALA A 94 9.05 5.22 -19.87
CA ALA A 94 10.44 4.95 -20.24
C ALA A 94 11.08 4.16 -19.11
N LEU A 95 11.68 3.02 -19.44
CA LEU A 95 12.34 2.12 -18.51
C LEU A 95 13.82 1.99 -18.87
N LEU A 96 14.66 1.87 -17.85
CA LEU A 96 16.11 1.78 -17.92
C LEU A 96 16.58 0.33 -18.10
N ASP A 97 17.85 0.19 -18.47
CA ASP A 97 18.52 -1.12 -18.40
C ASP A 97 18.57 -1.59 -16.94
N ARG A 98 18.29 -2.89 -16.71
CA ARG A 98 18.21 -3.53 -15.38
C ARG A 98 17.18 -2.95 -14.42
N GLU A 99 16.26 -2.11 -14.88
CA GLU A 99 15.15 -1.65 -14.06
C GLU A 99 14.25 -2.85 -13.67
N VAL A 100 13.84 -2.89 -12.41
CA VAL A 100 12.86 -3.86 -11.91
C VAL A 100 11.49 -3.22 -12.04
N ILE A 101 10.56 -3.95 -12.66
CA ILE A 101 9.18 -3.51 -12.80
C ILE A 101 8.23 -4.57 -12.26
N ASP A 102 7.17 -4.09 -11.62
CA ASP A 102 6.15 -4.93 -11.00
C ASP A 102 4.76 -4.55 -11.52
N SER A 103 3.93 -5.55 -11.76
CA SER A 103 2.52 -5.40 -12.06
C SER A 103 1.71 -6.22 -11.08
N MET A 104 0.82 -5.55 -10.36
CA MET A 104 -0.02 -6.13 -9.32
C MET A 104 -1.44 -5.56 -9.45
N PHE A 105 -2.43 -6.30 -8.96
CA PHE A 105 -3.82 -5.83 -8.90
C PHE A 105 -4.51 -6.39 -7.65
N MET A 106 -5.57 -5.73 -7.21
CA MET A 106 -6.44 -6.21 -6.15
C MET A 106 -7.83 -6.49 -6.71
N SER A 107 -8.34 -7.69 -6.46
CA SER A 107 -9.68 -8.11 -6.85
C SER A 107 -10.72 -7.48 -5.93
N LYS A 108 -11.58 -6.64 -6.50
CA LYS A 108 -12.74 -6.08 -5.78
C LYS A 108 -13.60 -7.18 -5.16
N LYS A 109 -13.82 -8.28 -5.88
CA LYS A 109 -14.65 -9.40 -5.40
C LYS A 109 -14.04 -10.02 -4.13
N ALA A 110 -12.74 -10.35 -4.18
CA ALA A 110 -12.03 -10.93 -3.04
C ALA A 110 -11.97 -9.96 -1.85
N LEU A 111 -11.79 -8.66 -2.12
CA LEU A 111 -11.78 -7.64 -1.06
C LEU A 111 -13.13 -7.53 -0.33
N LEU A 112 -14.24 -7.53 -1.06
CA LEU A 112 -15.58 -7.47 -0.46
C LEU A 112 -15.91 -8.75 0.33
N GLU A 113 -15.58 -9.92 -0.21
CA GLU A 113 -15.74 -11.20 0.49
C GLU A 113 -14.91 -11.24 1.78
N PHE A 114 -13.69 -10.71 1.74
CA PHE A 114 -12.85 -10.55 2.93
C PHE A 114 -13.49 -9.61 3.96
N TYR A 115 -13.93 -8.42 3.57
CA TYR A 115 -14.55 -7.49 4.51
C TYR A 115 -15.80 -8.05 5.17
N GLU A 116 -16.69 -8.68 4.41
CA GLU A 116 -17.89 -9.29 4.99
C GLU A 116 -17.52 -10.35 6.04
N LYS A 117 -16.56 -11.23 5.72
CA LYS A 117 -16.07 -12.27 6.62
C LYS A 117 -15.49 -11.68 7.91
N GLU A 118 -14.63 -10.68 7.82
CA GLU A 118 -13.94 -10.12 8.99
C GLU A 118 -14.83 -9.22 9.84
N ILE A 119 -15.81 -8.54 9.24
CA ILE A 119 -16.84 -7.78 9.98
C ILE A 119 -17.71 -8.76 10.79
N GLU A 120 -18.11 -9.87 10.16
CA GLU A 120 -18.91 -10.90 10.84
C GLU A 120 -18.12 -11.63 11.93
N ASP A 121 -16.85 -11.97 11.69
CA ASP A 121 -15.98 -12.54 12.72
C ASP A 121 -15.83 -11.58 13.92
N ALA A 122 -15.57 -10.29 13.67
CA ALA A 122 -15.47 -9.29 14.73
C ALA A 122 -16.77 -9.19 15.54
N ARG A 123 -17.93 -9.26 14.87
CA ARG A 123 -19.26 -9.26 15.50
C ARG A 123 -19.48 -10.51 16.36
N GLN A 124 -19.18 -11.70 15.84
CA GLN A 124 -19.36 -12.97 16.56
C GLN A 124 -18.40 -13.11 17.74
N THR A 125 -17.16 -12.69 17.55
CA THR A 125 -16.12 -12.75 18.57
C THR A 125 -16.27 -11.62 19.59
N GLY A 126 -16.95 -10.52 19.26
CA GLY A 126 -17.15 -9.37 20.14
C GLY A 126 -15.90 -8.50 20.28
N VAL A 127 -15.01 -8.49 19.29
CA VAL A 127 -13.85 -7.59 19.23
C VAL A 127 -14.17 -6.35 18.40
N MET A 128 -13.46 -5.24 18.65
CA MET A 128 -13.63 -4.01 17.87
C MET A 128 -13.05 -4.19 16.46
N PHE A 129 -13.88 -3.95 15.44
CA PHE A 129 -13.42 -3.87 14.06
C PHE A 129 -12.64 -2.57 13.82
N SER A 130 -11.45 -2.66 13.22
CA SER A 130 -10.65 -1.49 12.85
C SER A 130 -9.96 -1.71 11.50
N LEU A 131 -9.88 -0.65 10.69
CA LEU A 131 -9.25 -0.68 9.37
C LEU A 131 -7.98 0.17 9.36
N HIS A 132 -6.86 -0.43 8.98
CA HIS A 132 -5.55 0.22 8.97
C HIS A 132 -5.02 0.33 7.54
N VAL A 133 -5.25 1.48 6.91
CA VAL A 133 -4.77 1.78 5.55
C VAL A 133 -4.10 3.16 5.48
N LYS A 134 -3.26 3.34 4.47
CA LYS A 134 -2.47 4.57 4.24
C LYS A 134 -3.08 5.51 3.18
N ALA A 135 -4.35 5.90 3.34
CA ALA A 135 -5.16 6.60 2.32
C ALA A 135 -4.52 7.88 1.73
N THR A 136 -3.84 8.69 2.53
CA THR A 136 -3.21 9.93 2.06
C THR A 136 -1.95 9.69 1.22
N MET A 137 -1.13 8.70 1.59
CA MET A 137 0.10 8.40 0.85
C MET A 137 -0.23 7.63 -0.42
N MET A 138 -1.08 6.61 -0.30
CA MET A 138 -1.58 5.80 -1.41
C MET A 138 -2.84 6.41 -1.99
N LYS A 139 -2.72 7.65 -2.49
CA LYS A 139 -3.85 8.55 -2.84
C LYS A 139 -4.83 8.03 -3.89
N VAL A 140 -4.53 6.92 -4.56
CA VAL A 140 -5.40 6.31 -5.57
C VAL A 140 -5.98 4.99 -5.06
N SER A 141 -5.14 4.07 -4.59
CA SER A 141 -5.58 2.72 -4.22
C SER A 141 -6.31 2.70 -2.87
N HIS A 142 -5.74 3.28 -1.83
CA HIS A 142 -6.28 3.13 -0.48
C HIS A 142 -7.61 3.84 -0.21
N PRO A 143 -7.95 4.96 -0.87
CA PRO A 143 -9.32 5.50 -0.84
C PRO A 143 -10.38 4.62 -1.52
N ILE A 144 -9.99 3.66 -2.36
CA ILE A 144 -10.91 2.67 -2.94
C ILE A 144 -11.04 1.45 -2.00
N VAL A 145 -9.97 1.15 -1.26
CA VAL A 145 -9.95 0.07 -0.25
C VAL A 145 -10.76 0.45 0.99
N PHE A 146 -10.69 1.71 1.41
CA PHE A 146 -11.51 2.27 2.49
C PHE A 146 -12.97 2.43 2.04
#